data_AF-A0A3D2JYD0-F1
#
_entry.id   AF-A0A3D2JYD0-F1
#
_cell.length_a   1.000
_cell.length_b   1.000
_cell.length_c   1.000
_cell.angle_alpha   90.00
_cell.angle_beta   90.00
_cell.angle_gamma   90.00
#
_symmetry.space_group_name_H-M   'P 1'
#
loop_
_entity.id
_entity.type
_entity.pdbx_description
1 polymer ?
#
loop_
_entity_poly.entity_id
_entity_poly.type
_entity_poly.pdbx_seq_one_letter_code
_entity_poly.pdbx_strand_id
1 'polypeptide(L)'
;MDFLIKAWYSKSPWLLLLWPLSLLVQLLAGLRKASRQKGQATQLVCPVIVIGNITAGGTGKTPLLIALASHLQAQGFKPGIISRGYKSAHSVYPLMVTEETPA
;
A
#
# COMPACT_ATOMS: atom_id res chain seq x y z
N MET A 1 9.22 -11.75 -12.19
CA MET A 1 8.35 -10.56 -12.02
C MET A 1 9.02 -9.26 -12.48
N ASP A 2 10.24 -9.29 -13.02
CA ASP A 2 10.99 -8.06 -13.33
C ASP A 2 10.79 -7.53 -14.75
N PHE A 3 10.41 -8.38 -15.72
CA PHE A 3 10.29 -7.98 -17.12
C PHE A 3 9.22 -6.88 -17.33
N LEU A 4 8.02 -7.06 -16.77
CA LEU A 4 6.94 -6.07 -16.85
C LEU A 4 7.28 -4.77 -16.12
N ILE A 5 7.94 -4.87 -14.96
CA ILE A 5 8.38 -3.71 -14.18
C ILE A 5 9.43 -2.93 -14.98
N LYS A 6 10.42 -3.60 -15.56
CA LYS A 6 11.43 -2.97 -16.43
C LYS A 6 10.77 -2.29 -17.63
N ALA A 7 9.87 -2.98 -18.32
CA ALA A 7 9.14 -2.43 -19.46
C ALA A 7 8.31 -1.17 -19.10
N TRP A 8 7.70 -1.16 -17.90
CA TRP A 8 6.97 -0.02 -17.37
C TRP A 8 7.88 1.20 -17.17
N TYR A 9 9.05 1.01 -16.55
CA TYR A 9 10.01 2.10 -16.32
C TYR A 9 10.71 2.54 -17.62
N SER A 10 10.93 1.64 -18.58
CA SER A 10 11.52 1.98 -19.89
C SER A 10 10.52 2.51 -20.91
N LYS A 11 9.24 2.68 -20.55
CA LYS A 11 8.15 3.16 -21.42
C LYS A 11 8.11 2.44 -22.77
N SER A 12 8.25 1.11 -22.74
CA SER A 12 8.37 0.34 -23.98
C SER A 12 7.10 0.46 -24.84
N PRO A 13 7.21 0.67 -26.16
CA PRO A 13 6.08 1.00 -27.03
C PRO A 13 5.05 -0.13 -27.16
N TRP A 14 5.45 -1.39 -26.93
CA TRP A 14 4.53 -2.53 -26.94
C TRP A 14 3.48 -2.48 -25.82
N LEU A 15 3.71 -1.70 -24.75
CA LEU A 15 2.71 -1.48 -23.69
C LEU A 15 1.45 -0.77 -24.20
N LEU A 16 1.51 -0.12 -25.37
CA LEU A 16 0.33 0.47 -26.02
C LEU A 16 -0.73 -0.58 -26.34
N LEU A 17 -0.35 -1.85 -26.58
CA LEU A 17 -1.30 -2.94 -26.77
C LEU A 17 -2.14 -3.21 -25.50
N LEU A 18 -1.60 -2.89 -24.32
CA LEU A 18 -2.29 -3.03 -23.04
C LEU A 18 -3.15 -1.79 -22.71
N TRP A 19 -3.12 -0.74 -23.53
CA TRP A 19 -3.89 0.48 -23.30
C TRP A 19 -5.41 0.25 -23.20
N PRO A 20 -6.10 -0.52 -24.08
CA PRO A 20 -7.53 -0.77 -23.91
C PRO A 20 -7.84 -1.51 -22.60
N LEU A 21 -6.96 -2.43 -22.18
CA LEU A 21 -7.10 -3.11 -20.90
C LEU A 21 -6.93 -2.12 -19.73
N SER A 22 -6.04 -1.13 -19.87
CA SER A 22 -5.85 -0.08 -18.87
C SER A 22 -7.12 0.75 -18.66
N LEU A 23 -7.90 1.02 -19.71
CA LEU A 23 -9.17 1.76 -19.61
C LEU A 23 -10.19 0.96 -18.79
N LEU A 24 -10.29 -0.35 -19.01
CA LEU A 24 -11.16 -1.22 -18.23
C LEU A 24 -10.78 -1.23 -16.75
N VAL A 25 -9.48 -1.35 -16.45
CA VAL A 25 -8.98 -1.31 -15.07
C VAL A 25 -9.28 0.05 -14.42
N GLN A 26 -9.08 1.15 -15.15
CA GLN A 26 -9.40 2.50 -14.66
C GLN A 26 -10.88 2.68 -14.36
N LEU A 27 -11.77 2.19 -15.23
CA LEU A 27 -13.22 2.22 -15.02
C LEU A 27 -13.59 1.47 -13.75
N LEU A 28 -13.12 0.22 -13.60
CA LEU A 28 -13.39 -0.60 -12.41
C LEU A 28 -12.83 0.01 -11.13
N ALA A 29 -11.62 0.60 -11.19
CA ALA A 29 -11.03 1.31 -10.05
C ALA A 29 -11.83 2.57 -9.68
N GLY A 30 -12.31 3.32 -10.67
CA GLY A 30 -13.16 4.49 -10.50
C GLY A 30 -14.50 4.15 -9.84
N LEU A 31 -15.17 3.09 -10.32
CA LEU A 31 -16.43 2.60 -9.73
C LEU A 31 -16.23 2.15 -8.27
N ARG A 32 -15.15 1.42 -7.99
CA ARG A 32 -14.80 1.03 -6.60
C ARG A 32 -14.52 2.23 -5.70
N LYS A 33 -13.81 3.24 -6.19
CA LYS A 33 -13.53 4.47 -5.45
C LYS A 33 -14.83 5.21 -5.13
N ALA A 34 -15.70 5.40 -6.12
CA ALA A 34 -16.99 6.08 -5.94
C ALA A 34 -17.90 5.34 -4.94
N SER A 35 -17.94 4.01 -4.99
CA SER A 35 -18.67 3.19 -4.02
C SER A 35 -18.11 3.35 -2.59
N ARG A 36 -16.79 3.33 -2.41
CA ARG A 36 -16.15 3.48 -1.10
C ARG A 36 -16.27 4.88 -0.51
N GLN A 37 -16.29 5.91 -1.35
CA GLN A 37 -16.49 7.30 -0.90
C GLN A 37 -17.90 7.57 -0.38
N LYS A 38 -18.89 6.75 -0.77
CA LYS A 38 -20.24 6.79 -0.21
C LYS A 38 -20.33 6.09 1.15
N GLY A 39 -19.32 5.29 1.52
CA GLY A 39 -19.24 4.66 2.84
C GLY A 39 -18.80 5.68 3.90
N GLN A 40 -19.37 5.56 5.10
CA GLN A 40 -18.98 6.40 6.23
C GLN A 40 -17.57 6.00 6.68
N ALA A 41 -16.64 6.96 6.72
CA ALA A 41 -15.32 6.72 7.31
C ALA A 41 -15.49 6.40 8.80
N THR A 42 -14.98 5.26 9.24
CA THR A 42 -14.95 4.94 10.67
C THR A 42 -14.12 5.99 11.39
N GLN A 43 -14.73 6.69 12.35
CA GLN A 43 -13.97 7.61 13.19
C GLN A 43 -13.11 6.80 14.15
N LEU A 44 -11.83 7.12 14.15
CA LEU A 44 -10.84 6.49 15.02
C LEU A 44 -10.44 7.50 16.08
N VAL A 45 -10.17 6.99 17.28
CA VAL A 45 -9.78 7.80 18.45
C VAL A 45 -8.38 8.43 18.30
N CYS A 46 -7.63 8.06 17.26
CA CYS A 46 -6.29 8.53 16.99
C CYS A 46 -6.13 8.98 15.52
N PRO A 47 -5.17 9.88 15.23
CA PRO A 47 -4.81 10.24 13.87
C PRO A 47 -4.27 9.04 13.11
N VAL A 48 -4.68 8.88 11.84
CA VAL A 48 -4.21 7.80 10.97
C VAL A 48 -3.48 8.35 9.76
N ILE A 49 -2.27 7.86 9.56
CA ILE A 49 -1.44 8.18 8.39
C ILE A 49 -1.37 6.95 7.48
N VAL A 50 -1.81 7.10 6.23
CA VAL A 50 -1.78 6.02 5.23
C VAL A 50 -0.58 6.21 4.30
N ILE A 51 0.37 5.28 4.35
CA ILE A 51 1.55 5.28 3.47
C ILE A 51 1.30 4.34 2.28
N GLY A 52 0.96 4.93 1.14
CA GLY A 52 0.71 4.21 -0.11
C GLY A 52 1.78 4.42 -1.17
N ASN A 53 1.62 3.77 -2.31
CA ASN A 53 2.35 4.10 -3.53
C ASN A 53 1.45 4.02 -4.75
N ILE A 54 1.73 4.84 -5.74
CA ILE A 54 0.99 4.92 -7.01
C ILE A 54 1.61 4.06 -8.12
N THR A 55 2.85 3.57 -7.96
CA THR A 55 3.55 2.76 -8.96
C THR A 55 3.74 1.29 -8.54
N ALA A 56 4.09 0.42 -9.49
CA ALA A 56 4.49 -0.95 -9.21
C ALA A 56 5.98 -1.00 -8.79
N GLY A 57 6.31 -1.82 -7.78
CA GLY A 57 7.68 -2.08 -7.35
C GLY A 57 8.03 -1.60 -5.92
N GLY A 58 9.33 -1.75 -5.58
CA GLY A 58 9.92 -1.35 -4.31
C GLY A 58 10.16 0.15 -4.24
N THR A 59 9.14 0.92 -3.86
CA THR A 59 9.11 2.38 -4.01
C THR A 59 9.42 3.14 -2.72
N GLY A 60 10.30 2.59 -1.90
CA GLY A 60 10.73 3.26 -0.67
C GLY A 60 9.65 3.41 0.42
N LYS A 61 8.48 2.75 0.30
CA LYS A 61 7.41 2.81 1.31
C LYS A 61 7.91 2.45 2.71
N THR A 62 8.72 1.38 2.81
CA THR A 62 9.27 0.90 4.07
C THR A 62 10.32 1.88 4.64
N PRO A 63 11.33 2.35 3.88
CA PRO A 63 12.20 3.44 4.34
C PRO A 63 11.46 4.69 4.79
N LEU A 64 10.44 5.13 4.04
CA LEU A 64 9.62 6.29 4.39
C LEU A 64 8.85 6.07 5.69
N LEU A 65 8.27 4.87 5.86
CA LEU A 65 7.55 4.49 7.07
C LEU A 65 8.47 4.52 8.30
N ILE A 66 9.68 3.96 8.18
CA ILE A 66 10.68 3.97 9.27
C ILE A 66 11.05 5.42 9.62
N ALA A 67 11.39 6.24 8.61
CA ALA A 67 11.76 7.64 8.83
C ALA A 67 10.64 8.44 9.49
N LEU A 68 9.39 8.25 9.05
CA LEU A 68 8.23 8.93 9.63
C LEU A 68 7.95 8.48 11.06
N ALA A 69 8.01 7.17 11.33
CA ALA A 69 7.81 6.62 12.67
C ALA A 69 8.86 7.16 13.65
N SER A 70 10.14 7.15 13.26
CA SER A 70 11.23 7.72 14.07
C SER A 70 11.05 9.21 14.31
N HIS A 71 10.63 9.97 13.29
CA HIS A 71 10.37 11.40 13.43
C HIS A 71 9.23 11.71 14.41
N LEU A 72 8.11 10.98 14.32
CA LEU A 72 6.99 11.12 15.24
C LEU A 72 7.36 10.70 16.67
N GLN A 73 8.14 9.64 16.81
CA GLN A 73 8.64 9.20 18.11
C GLN A 73 9.54 10.27 18.75
N ALA A 74 10.42 10.91 17.97
CA ALA A 74 11.27 12.02 18.44
C ALA A 74 10.46 13.24 18.90
N GLN A 75 9.23 13.43 18.39
CA GLN A 75 8.30 14.45 18.84
C GLN A 75 7.44 14.02 20.06
N GLY A 76 7.67 12.83 20.62
CA GLY A 76 6.96 12.32 21.79
C GLY A 76 5.68 11.54 21.48
N PHE A 77 5.36 11.27 20.21
CA PHE A 77 4.24 10.40 19.85
C PHE A 77 4.58 8.93 20.02
N LYS A 78 3.54 8.09 20.12
CA LYS A 78 3.64 6.61 20.17
C LYS A 78 2.99 6.02 18.91
N PRO A 79 3.67 6.02 17.75
CA PRO A 79 3.09 5.53 16.50
C PRO A 79 2.85 4.02 16.53
N GLY A 80 1.64 3.58 16.17
CA GLY A 80 1.33 2.18 15.89
C GLY A 80 1.44 1.90 14.38
N ILE A 81 2.08 0.80 14.01
CA ILE A 81 2.27 0.41 12.61
C ILE A 81 1.33 -0.75 12.28
N ILE A 82 0.47 -0.57 11.28
CA ILE A 82 -0.41 -1.62 10.76
C ILE A 82 0.07 -1.99 9.35
N SER A 83 0.34 -3.26 9.14
CA SER A 83 0.73 -3.83 7.84
C SER A 83 -0.33 -4.82 7.35
N ARG A 84 -0.40 -5.00 6.03
CA ARG A 84 -1.29 -5.99 5.41
C ARG A 84 -0.82 -7.43 5.64
N GLY A 85 0.44 -7.65 5.99
CA GLY A 85 1.02 -9.00 6.06
C GLY A 85 1.12 -9.66 4.68
N TYR A 86 1.62 -8.93 3.67
CA TYR A 86 1.77 -9.47 2.32
C TYR A 86 2.70 -10.70 2.33
N LYS A 87 2.22 -11.84 1.82
CA LYS A 87 2.85 -13.18 1.89
C LYS A 87 2.92 -13.81 3.29
N SER A 88 2.24 -13.26 4.29
CA SER A 88 2.09 -13.93 5.59
C SER A 88 1.34 -15.26 5.42
N ALA A 89 1.87 -16.31 6.03
CA ALA A 89 1.25 -17.64 6.04
C ALA A 89 0.29 -17.86 7.23
N HIS A 90 0.14 -16.86 8.10
CA HIS A 90 -0.77 -16.96 9.24
C HIS A 90 -2.23 -16.97 8.79
N SER A 91 -3.03 -17.83 9.45
CA SER A 91 -4.45 -18.04 9.15
C SER A 91 -5.38 -17.12 9.95
N VAL A 92 -4.90 -16.53 11.05
CA VAL A 92 -5.71 -15.73 11.98
C VAL A 92 -5.25 -14.27 11.96
N TYR A 93 -6.20 -13.35 11.80
CA TYR A 93 -5.99 -11.90 11.81
C TYR A 93 -7.08 -11.22 12.65
N PRO A 94 -6.80 -10.07 13.30
CA PRO A 94 -5.54 -9.33 13.31
C PRO A 94 -4.45 -10.04 14.13
N LEU A 95 -3.20 -10.02 13.64
CA LEU A 95 -2.04 -10.58 14.32
C LEU A 95 -1.21 -9.45 14.94
N MET A 96 -0.98 -9.52 16.24
CA MET A 96 -0.01 -8.65 16.90
C MET A 96 1.39 -9.22 16.66
N VAL A 97 2.24 -8.45 15.99
CA VAL A 97 3.62 -8.86 15.70
C VAL A 97 4.48 -8.55 16.92
N THR A 98 5.03 -9.60 17.52
CA THR A 98 5.97 -9.58 18.65
C THR A 98 7.32 -10.18 18.22
N GLU A 99 8.34 -10.10 19.07
CA GLU A 99 9.65 -10.73 18.81
C GLU A 99 9.56 -12.27 18.70
N GLU A 100 8.52 -12.87 19.27
CA GLU A 100 8.25 -14.31 19.23
C GLU A 100 7.49 -14.73 17.97
N THR A 101 6.99 -13.76 17.19
CA THR A 101 6.24 -14.05 15.96
C THR A 101 7.22 -14.55 14.89
N PRO A 102 7.04 -15.76 14.35
CA PRO A 102 7.91 -16.29 13.30
C PRO A 102 7.84 -15.43 12.04
N ALA A 103 8.96 -15.38 11.32
CA ALA A 103 9.09 -14.62 10.07
C ALA A 103 8.29 -15.20 8.91
#